data_AF-A0A660VDD1-F1
#
_entry.id   AF-A0A660VDD1-F1
#
_cell.length_a   1.000
_cell.length_b   1.000
_cell.length_c   1.000
_cell.angle_alpha   90.00
_cell.angle_beta   90.00
_cell.angle_gamma   90.00
#
_symmetry.space_group_name_H-M   'P 1'
#
loop_
_entity.id
_entity.type
_entity.pdbx_description
1 polymer ?
#
loop_
_entity_poly.entity_id
_entity_poly.type
_entity_poly.pdbx_seq_one_letter_code
_entity_poly.pdbx_strand_id
1 'polypeptide(L)'
;LIKPAFVIADCWRMLFRRGPQGRSKDDLIHPKVIVVGKNMFTVDAYVVTLFAKHSPIWRSRKPHDIGYLKLGFEQGLGETRPEKIKVHVVSPRR
;
A
#
# COMPACT_ATOMS: atom_id res chain seq x y z
N LEU A 1 -24.40 -0.35 -1.61
CA LEU A 1 -22.92 -0.39 -1.44
C LEU A 1 -22.26 0.02 -2.75
N ILE A 2 -21.31 0.96 -2.73
CA ILE A 2 -20.55 1.35 -3.93
C ILE A 2 -19.50 0.27 -4.21
N LYS A 3 -19.46 -0.24 -5.44
CA LYS A 3 -18.41 -1.15 -5.94
C LYS A 3 -17.59 -0.40 -6.99
N PRO A 4 -16.51 0.30 -6.58
CA PRO A 4 -15.70 1.03 -7.54
C PRO A 4 -15.03 0.05 -8.53
N ALA A 5 -14.94 0.44 -9.80
CA ALA A 5 -14.25 -0.37 -10.81
C ALA A 5 -12.74 -0.49 -10.54
N PHE A 6 -12.17 0.55 -9.91
CA PHE A 6 -10.76 0.63 -9.56
C PHE A 6 -10.57 1.25 -8.17
N VAL A 7 -9.55 0.75 -7.48
CA VAL A 7 -8.99 1.33 -6.27
C VAL A 7 -7.64 1.92 -6.66
N ILE A 8 -7.45 3.20 -6.32
CA ILE A 8 -6.24 3.96 -6.63
C ILE A 8 -5.62 4.41 -5.31
N ALA A 9 -4.36 4.05 -5.09
CA ALA A 9 -3.55 4.59 -4.03
C ALA A 9 -2.49 5.53 -4.63
N ASP A 10 -2.62 6.81 -4.33
CA ASP A 10 -1.56 7.78 -4.62
C ASP A 10 -0.45 7.63 -3.59
N CYS A 11 0.65 7.03 -4.02
CA CYS A 11 1.85 6.81 -3.23
C CYS A 11 2.98 7.74 -3.68
N TRP A 12 2.67 8.91 -4.24
CA TRP A 12 3.68 9.88 -4.62
C TRP A 12 4.47 10.38 -3.41
N ARG A 13 3.72 10.68 -2.33
CA ARG A 13 4.22 11.10 -1.02
C ARG A 13 3.31 10.56 0.07
N MET A 14 3.89 9.87 1.06
CA MET A 14 3.14 9.18 2.10
C MET A 14 3.66 9.54 3.48
N LEU A 15 2.75 9.79 4.42
CA LEU A 15 3.05 9.90 5.85
C LEU A 15 3.16 8.48 6.43
N PHE A 16 4.28 8.16 7.08
CA PHE A 16 4.50 6.84 7.68
C PHE A 16 4.47 6.85 9.22
N ARG A 17 4.44 8.03 9.84
CA ARG A 17 4.31 8.21 11.29
C ARG A 17 3.53 9.48 11.62
N ARG A 18 3.01 9.55 12.86
CA ARG A 18 2.27 10.70 13.41
C ARG A 18 0.93 11.02 12.72
N GLY A 19 0.46 10.14 11.84
CA GLY A 19 -0.86 10.20 11.24
C GLY A 19 -1.05 11.40 10.29
N PRO A 20 -2.29 11.77 9.96
CA PRO A 20 -2.60 12.87 9.04
C PRO A 20 -2.02 14.24 9.45
N GLN A 21 -1.78 14.43 10.75
CA GLN A 21 -1.26 15.67 11.34
C GLN A 21 0.28 15.74 11.33
N GLY A 22 0.97 15.06 10.40
CA GLY A 22 2.44 14.98 10.35
C GLY A 22 3.15 16.30 10.70
N ARG A 23 4.28 16.21 11.41
CA ARG A 23 4.96 17.37 12.00
C ARG A 23 6.12 17.91 11.16
N SER A 24 6.83 17.06 10.42
CA SER A 24 7.98 17.49 9.60
C SER A 24 8.13 16.66 8.31
N LYS A 25 9.05 17.08 7.44
CA LYS A 25 9.40 16.32 6.23
C LYS A 25 9.98 14.94 6.54
N ASP A 26 10.53 14.74 7.73
CA ASP A 26 11.07 13.44 8.18
C ASP A 26 9.97 12.42 8.50
N ASP A 27 8.71 12.85 8.51
CA ASP A 27 7.54 11.97 8.67
C ASP A 27 7.08 11.39 7.33
N LEU A 28 7.75 11.77 6.22
CA LEU A 28 7.37 11.45 4.86
C LEU A 28 8.31 10.45 4.20
N ILE A 29 7.75 9.63 3.33
CA ILE A 29 8.48 8.88 2.29
C ILE A 29 7.96 9.28 0.92
N HIS A 30 8.80 9.13 -0.11
CA HIS A 30 8.46 9.51 -1.49
C HIS A 30 8.70 8.35 -2.46
N PRO A 31 7.84 7.30 -2.45
CA PRO A 31 7.94 6.20 -3.41
C PRO A 31 7.77 6.65 -4.87
N LYS A 32 7.02 7.74 -5.12
CA LYS A 32 6.76 8.31 -6.46
C LYS A 32 6.09 7.32 -7.42
N VAL A 33 5.11 6.56 -6.90
CA VAL A 33 4.32 5.62 -7.68
C VAL A 33 2.83 5.84 -7.43
N ILE A 34 2.01 5.54 -8.42
CA ILE A 34 0.56 5.40 -8.27
C ILE A 34 0.24 3.92 -8.42
N VAL A 35 -0.48 3.37 -7.45
CA VAL A 35 -0.90 1.97 -7.46
C VAL A 35 -2.37 1.93 -7.88
N VAL A 36 -2.67 1.10 -8.88
CA VAL A 36 -4.04 0.93 -9.39
C VAL A 36 -4.38 -0.56 -9.37
N GLY A 37 -5.55 -0.90 -8.83
CA GLY A 37 -6.03 -2.27 -8.79
C GLY A 37 -7.55 -2.36 -8.76
N LYS A 38 -8.08 -3.58 -8.78
CA LYS A 38 -9.53 -3.85 -8.70
C LYS A 38 -10.00 -4.27 -7.30
N ASN A 39 -9.08 -4.48 -6.37
CA ASN A 39 -9.36 -5.01 -5.04
C ASN A 39 -8.62 -4.17 -3.99
N MET A 40 -9.34 -3.68 -2.99
CA MET A 40 -8.77 -2.79 -1.96
C MET A 40 -7.71 -3.50 -1.10
N PHE A 41 -7.95 -4.75 -0.69
CA PHE A 41 -7.02 -5.50 0.16
C PHE A 41 -5.71 -5.77 -0.57
N THR A 42 -5.78 -6.09 -1.87
CA THR A 42 -4.59 -6.30 -2.70
C THR A 42 -3.80 -5.01 -2.94
N VAL A 43 -4.49 -3.89 -3.18
CA VAL A 43 -3.82 -2.57 -3.34
C VAL A 43 -3.12 -2.19 -2.04
N ASP A 44 -3.82 -2.24 -0.91
CA ASP A 44 -3.26 -1.83 0.36
C ASP A 44 -2.13 -2.77 0.82
N ALA A 45 -2.24 -4.07 0.58
CA ALA A 45 -1.14 -5.01 0.83
C ALA A 45 0.12 -4.67 0.03
N TYR A 46 -0.03 -4.26 -1.24
CA TYR A 46 1.11 -3.76 -2.02
C TYR A 46 1.66 -2.45 -1.44
N VAL A 47 0.81 -1.52 -0.99
CA VAL A 47 1.23 -0.27 -0.36
C VAL A 47 2.04 -0.51 0.92
N VAL A 48 1.72 -1.55 1.71
CA VAL A 48 2.54 -1.94 2.86
C VAL A 48 3.97 -2.30 2.45
N THR A 49 4.18 -2.90 1.28
CA THR A 49 5.53 -3.17 0.76
C THR A 49 6.30 -1.89 0.44
N LEU A 50 5.61 -0.82 0.02
CA LEU A 50 6.22 0.49 -0.20
C LEU A 50 6.63 1.13 1.13
N PHE A 51 5.79 1.03 2.17
CA PHE A 51 6.18 1.42 3.53
C PHE A 51 7.41 0.64 3.99
N ALA A 52 7.42 -0.68 3.86
CA ALA A 52 8.57 -1.50 4.25
C ALA A 52 9.85 -1.12 3.49
N LYS A 53 9.74 -0.83 2.19
CA LYS A 53 10.89 -0.45 1.36
C LYS A 53 11.45 0.94 1.71
N HIS A 54 10.60 1.92 1.99
CA HIS A 54 11.01 3.32 2.08
C HIS A 54 11.03 3.90 3.49
N SER A 55 10.26 3.36 4.43
CA SER A 55 10.17 3.90 5.79
C SER A 55 11.24 3.30 6.70
N PRO A 56 11.91 4.11 7.53
CA PRO A 56 12.89 3.61 8.50
C PRO A 56 12.28 2.74 9.60
N ILE A 57 10.97 2.91 9.90
CA ILE A 57 10.28 2.24 11.02
C ILE A 57 9.50 0.99 10.56
N TRP A 58 9.14 0.91 9.28
CA TRP A 58 8.31 -0.18 8.76
C TRP A 58 9.09 -1.27 8.04
N ARG A 59 10.44 -1.24 8.02
CA ARG A 59 11.29 -2.15 7.22
C ARG A 59 10.95 -3.63 7.29
N SER A 60 10.56 -4.12 8.46
CA SER A 60 10.22 -5.54 8.69
C SER A 60 8.72 -5.83 8.67
N ARG A 61 7.88 -4.80 8.46
CA ARG A 61 6.42 -4.91 8.51
C ARG A 61 5.89 -5.64 7.27
N LYS A 62 5.03 -6.63 7.50
CA LYS A 62 4.34 -7.41 6.49
C LYS A 62 2.86 -7.01 6.42
N PRO A 63 2.16 -7.25 5.30
CA PRO A 63 0.72 -6.98 5.22
C PRO A 63 -0.10 -7.62 6.34
N HIS A 64 0.22 -8.86 6.75
CA HIS A 64 -0.52 -9.57 7.80
C HIS A 64 -0.26 -9.06 9.22
N ASP A 65 0.72 -8.18 9.42
CA ASP A 65 0.88 -7.45 10.68
C ASP A 65 -0.17 -6.33 10.82
N ILE A 66 -0.88 -6.01 9.73
CA ILE A 66 -1.96 -5.02 9.69
C ILE A 66 -3.28 -5.77 9.82
N GLY A 67 -3.98 -5.57 10.94
CA GLY A 67 -5.11 -6.40 11.34
C GLY A 67 -6.19 -6.60 10.26
N TYR A 68 -6.61 -5.54 9.58
CA TYR A 68 -7.66 -5.66 8.56
C TYR A 68 -7.20 -6.39 7.29
N LEU A 69 -5.91 -6.35 6.94
CA LEU A 69 -5.38 -7.08 5.78
C LEU A 69 -5.28 -8.57 6.06
N LYS A 70 -4.95 -8.95 7.31
CA LYS A 70 -5.01 -10.35 7.75
C LYS A 70 -6.46 -10.86 7.71
N LEU A 71 -7.40 -10.14 8.33
CA LEU A 71 -8.82 -10.53 8.36
C LEU A 71 -9.42 -10.60 6.95
N GLY A 72 -9.10 -9.64 6.08
CA GLY A 72 -9.57 -9.64 4.69
C GLY A 72 -9.08 -10.85 3.89
N PHE A 73 -7.86 -11.31 4.15
CA PHE A 73 -7.32 -12.52 3.56
C PHE A 73 -8.02 -13.78 4.07
N GLU A 74 -8.19 -13.91 5.39
CA GLU A 74 -8.87 -15.03 6.04
C GLU A 74 -10.33 -15.16 5.57
N GLN A 75 -10.98 -14.05 5.25
CA GLN A 75 -12.34 -14.01 4.71
C GLN A 75 -12.42 -14.16 3.18
N GLY A 76 -11.30 -14.34 2.49
CA GLY A 76 -11.26 -14.47 1.03
C GLY A 76 -11.63 -13.19 0.27
N LEU A 77 -11.53 -12.02 0.90
CA LEU A 77 -11.91 -10.73 0.31
C LEU A 77 -10.85 -10.17 -0.64
N GLY A 78 -9.63 -10.71 -0.64
CA GLY A 78 -8.57 -10.35 -1.56
C GLY A 78 -7.23 -10.99 -1.20
N GLU A 79 -6.34 -11.10 -2.18
CA GLU A 79 -4.96 -11.57 -1.94
C GLU A 79 -4.14 -10.46 -1.28
N THR A 80 -3.49 -10.77 -0.16
CA THR A 80 -2.66 -9.81 0.61
C THR A 80 -1.22 -10.27 0.78
N ARG A 81 -0.84 -11.43 0.23
CA ARG A 81 0.53 -11.94 0.21
C ARG A 81 1.33 -11.32 -0.95
N PRO A 82 2.34 -10.48 -0.70
CA PRO A 82 3.05 -9.74 -1.75
C PRO A 82 3.60 -10.62 -2.88
N GLU A 83 4.10 -11.80 -2.54
CA GLU A 83 4.69 -12.78 -3.47
C GLU A 83 3.66 -13.42 -4.43
N LYS A 84 2.36 -13.31 -4.12
CA LYS A 84 1.26 -13.80 -4.97
C LYS A 84 0.61 -12.69 -5.80
N ILE A 85 0.95 -11.42 -5.53
CA ILE A 85 0.38 -10.28 -6.24
C ILE A 85 1.11 -10.12 -7.59
N LYS A 86 0.36 -10.24 -8.70
CA LYS A 86 0.88 -9.96 -10.04
C LYS A 86 0.93 -8.44 -10.26
N VAL A 87 2.14 -7.91 -10.40
CA VAL A 87 2.39 -6.47 -10.63
C VAL A 87 2.80 -6.24 -12.08
N HIS A 88 2.13 -5.29 -12.75
CA HIS A 88 2.56 -4.78 -14.05
C HIS A 88 3.04 -3.34 -13.89
N VAL A 89 4.32 -3.10 -14.17
CA VAL A 89 4.94 -1.79 -14.02
C VAL A 89 4.85 -1.04 -15.34
N VAL A 90 4.28 0.16 -15.29
CA VAL A 90 4.23 1.08 -16.43
C VAL A 90 5.02 2.32 -16.08
N SER A 91 5.92 2.73 -16.98
CA SER A 91 6.66 3.99 -16.86
C SER A 91 6.21 4.96 -17.95
N PRO A 92 6.11 6.28 -17.66
CA PRO A 92 5.84 7.26 -18.71
C PRO A 92 6.91 7.18 -19.80
N ARG A 93 6.51 7.27 -21.07
CA ARG A 93 7.48 7.52 -22.14
C ARG A 93 8.04 8.92 -21.92
N ARG A 94 9.37 9.04 -21.98
CA ARG A 94 10.08 10.33 -21.92
C ARG A 94 9.75 11.16 -23.16
#